data_AF-A0A931W2X7-F1
#
_entry.id   AF-A0A931W2X7-F1
#
_cell.length_a   1.000
_cell.length_b   1.000
_cell.length_c   1.000
_cell.angle_alpha   90.00
_cell.angle_beta   90.00
_cell.angle_gamma   90.00
#
_symmetry.space_group_name_H-M   'P 1'
#
loop_
_entity.id
_entity.type
_entity.pdbx_description
1 polymer ?
#
loop_
_entity_poly.entity_id
_entity_poly.type
_entity_poly.pdbx_seq_one_letter_code
_entity_poly.pdbx_strand_id
1 'polypeptide(L)'
;MATRTWLLRLGLAMATIVSAAPAWSQNVKITPLGSHDGEFCRNDRALVFEDPDGTRILYDAGRTVRGPDDPRLGKIDGVLVTHVHTDHLGSEAPAKANEGTCAAPKPSMKVTPNSNVVNIVVGKKAKLFVTSEMARWLSKKVVAVGGTADQVLLVRFGAMRKLGGVSIYSVPAAHSNGIDPEF
;
A
#
# COMPACT_ATOMS: atom_id res chain seq x y z
N MET A 1 46.83 36.97 63.22
CA MET A 1 47.58 36.90 61.94
C MET A 1 47.72 35.42 61.59
N ALA A 2 47.23 34.84 60.51
CA ALA A 2 46.49 35.32 59.36
C ALA A 2 45.48 34.22 58.95
N THR A 3 44.27 34.64 58.62
CA THR A 3 43.19 33.83 58.04
C THR A 3 43.51 33.50 56.59
N ARG A 4 43.38 32.23 56.18
CA ARG A 4 43.32 31.87 54.74
C ARG A 4 42.29 30.75 54.50
N THR A 5 41.05 31.22 54.38
CA THR A 5 40.09 30.91 53.32
C THR A 5 40.16 29.54 52.65
N TRP A 6 39.13 28.75 52.95
CA TRP A 6 38.63 27.61 52.20
C TRP A 6 38.43 27.95 50.72
N LEU A 7 39.20 27.31 49.84
CA LEU A 7 38.95 27.33 48.40
C LEU A 7 37.87 26.29 48.09
N LEU A 8 36.71 26.81 47.69
CA LEU A 8 35.55 26.07 47.23
C LEU A 8 35.92 25.07 46.12
N ARG A 9 35.66 23.79 46.35
CA ARG A 9 35.45 22.82 45.28
C ARG A 9 33.95 22.71 45.01
N LEU A 10 33.38 23.69 44.31
CA LEU A 10 32.07 23.50 43.67
C LEU A 10 32.31 22.84 42.31
N GLY A 11 32.52 21.52 42.34
CA GLY A 11 32.48 20.71 41.13
C GLY A 11 31.04 20.65 40.65
N LEU A 12 30.73 21.41 39.60
CA LEU A 12 29.44 21.44 38.93
C LEU A 12 29.14 20.05 38.35
N ALA A 13 28.44 19.21 39.10
CA ALA A 13 27.83 18.00 38.59
C ALA A 13 26.65 18.43 37.69
N MET A 14 26.96 18.70 36.42
CA MET A 14 25.96 18.91 35.38
C MET A 14 25.29 17.56 35.14
N ALA A 15 24.18 17.32 35.85
CA ALA A 15 23.30 16.20 35.60
C ALA A 15 22.75 16.35 34.18
N THR A 16 23.30 15.60 33.23
CA THR A 16 22.69 15.37 31.92
C THR A 16 21.41 14.58 32.16
N ILE A 17 20.31 15.29 32.39
CA ILE A 17 18.98 14.71 32.30
C ILE A 17 18.78 14.40 30.81
N VAL A 18 19.09 13.16 30.43
CA VAL A 18 18.60 12.61 29.15
C VAL A 18 17.11 12.42 29.35
N SER A 19 16.35 13.44 28.96
CA SER A 19 14.91 13.35 28.83
C SER A 19 14.63 12.31 27.74
N ALA A 20 14.40 11.06 28.13
CA ALA A 20 13.80 10.07 27.27
C ALA A 20 12.36 10.51 27.01
N ALA A 21 12.17 11.36 26.01
CA ALA A 21 10.84 11.65 25.51
C ALA A 21 10.20 10.31 25.12
N PRO A 22 8.95 10.03 25.52
CA PRO A 22 8.26 8.85 25.03
C PRO A 22 8.26 8.94 23.50
N ALA A 23 8.89 7.97 22.84
CA ALA A 23 8.70 7.81 21.41
C ALA A 23 7.24 7.37 21.23
N TRP A 24 6.38 8.33 20.90
CA TRP A 24 5.02 8.02 20.47
C TRP A 24 5.18 7.22 19.17
N SER A 25 4.92 5.92 19.24
CA SER A 25 4.79 5.12 18.03
C SER A 25 3.70 5.78 17.20
N GLN A 26 4.09 6.35 16.07
CA GLN A 26 3.14 6.90 15.13
C GLN A 26 2.37 5.73 14.51
N ASN A 27 1.04 5.77 14.58
CA ASN A 27 0.20 4.65 14.18
C ASN A 27 0.02 4.61 12.65
N VAL A 28 0.18 3.43 12.06
CA VAL A 28 -0.27 3.18 10.68
C VAL A 28 -1.78 2.95 10.72
N LYS A 29 -2.53 3.69 9.88
CA LYS A 29 -3.97 3.46 9.72
C LYS A 29 -4.19 2.44 8.61
N ILE A 30 -4.95 1.39 8.92
CA ILE A 30 -5.33 0.35 7.96
C ILE A 30 -6.84 0.46 7.72
N THR A 31 -7.23 0.66 6.46
CA THR A 31 -8.63 0.81 6.06
C THR A 31 -9.00 -0.29 5.07
N PRO A 32 -9.84 -1.27 5.45
CA PRO A 32 -10.33 -2.25 4.50
C PRO A 32 -11.29 -1.60 3.49
N LEU A 33 -11.14 -1.94 2.21
CA LEU A 33 -12.00 -1.49 1.12
C LEU A 33 -12.84 -2.67 0.63
N GLY A 34 -13.83 -3.02 1.43
CA GLY A 34 -14.76 -4.10 1.13
C GLY A 34 -15.70 -3.78 -0.04
N SER A 35 -16.30 -4.82 -0.60
CA SER A 35 -17.36 -4.67 -1.61
C SER A 35 -18.65 -4.09 -1.02
N HIS A 36 -18.90 -4.37 0.26
CA HIS A 36 -20.08 -3.91 1.01
C HIS A 36 -19.68 -3.04 2.20
N ASP A 37 -20.52 -2.07 2.53
CA ASP A 37 -20.26 -1.13 3.62
C ASP A 37 -20.41 -1.83 4.98
N GLY A 38 -19.43 -1.63 5.86
CA GLY A 38 -19.42 -2.22 7.21
C GLY A 38 -19.00 -3.69 7.27
N GLU A 39 -18.73 -4.33 6.13
CA GLU A 39 -18.42 -5.76 6.04
C GLU A 39 -17.06 -6.02 5.37
N PHE A 40 -16.50 -7.21 5.61
CA PHE A 40 -15.36 -7.73 4.86
C PHE A 40 -15.74 -9.08 4.23
N CYS A 41 -16.18 -9.00 2.98
CA CYS A 41 -16.87 -10.04 2.24
C CYS A 41 -15.93 -11.06 1.59
N ARG A 42 -16.51 -12.14 1.05
CA ARG A 42 -15.78 -13.31 0.53
C ARG A 42 -14.61 -12.99 -0.40
N ASN A 43 -14.77 -11.99 -1.27
CA ASN A 43 -13.77 -11.60 -2.28
C ASN A 43 -13.01 -10.32 -1.91
N ASP A 44 -13.19 -9.81 -0.69
CA ASP A 44 -12.53 -8.60 -0.26
C ASP A 44 -11.05 -8.92 0.05
N ARG A 45 -10.17 -8.18 -0.60
CA ARG A 45 -8.70 -8.24 -0.44
C ARG A 45 -8.13 -6.85 -0.16
N ALA A 46 -8.83 -5.83 -0.65
CA ALA A 46 -8.31 -4.49 -0.74
C ALA A 46 -8.15 -3.83 0.63
N LEU A 47 -6.96 -3.31 0.91
CA LEU A 47 -6.65 -2.53 2.10
C LEU A 47 -5.93 -1.25 1.69
N VAL A 48 -6.18 -0.14 2.37
CA VAL A 48 -5.32 1.05 2.31
C VAL A 48 -4.53 1.16 3.60
N PHE A 49 -3.20 1.16 3.46
CA PHE A 49 -2.27 1.50 4.52
C PHE A 49 -1.92 2.98 4.39
N GLU A 50 -2.05 3.71 5.49
CA GLU A 50 -1.67 5.13 5.58
C GLU A 50 -0.61 5.29 6.66
N ASP A 51 0.59 5.63 6.20
CA ASP A 51 1.73 5.94 7.06
C ASP A 51 1.54 7.32 7.72
N PRO A 52 2.09 7.54 8.92
CA PRO A 52 2.09 8.84 9.58
C PRO A 52 2.65 10.00 8.75
N ASP A 53 3.53 9.74 7.78
CA ASP A 53 4.00 10.77 6.85
C ASP A 53 3.00 11.15 5.74
N GLY A 54 1.83 10.50 5.72
CA GLY A 54 0.76 10.69 4.74
C GLY A 54 0.90 9.83 3.48
N THR A 55 1.89 8.93 3.41
CA THR A 55 2.02 7.96 2.31
C THR A 55 0.87 6.97 2.36
N ARG A 56 0.14 6.82 1.25
CA ARG A 56 -0.99 5.89 1.16
C ARG A 56 -0.74 4.80 0.13
N ILE A 57 -0.84 3.55 0.57
CA ILE A 57 -0.61 2.36 -0.26
C ILE A 57 -1.89 1.53 -0.32
N LEU A 58 -2.40 1.31 -1.53
CA LEU A 58 -3.47 0.38 -1.81
C LEU A 58 -2.89 -1.02 -2.03
N TYR A 59 -3.41 -2.02 -1.32
CA TYR A 59 -3.02 -3.42 -1.43
C TYR A 59 -4.14 -4.19 -2.11
N ASP A 60 -3.83 -4.95 -3.17
CA ASP A 60 -4.73 -5.88 -3.87
C ASP A 60 -6.15 -5.33 -4.12
N ALA A 61 -6.24 -4.32 -4.98
CA ALA A 61 -7.51 -3.65 -5.31
C ALA A 61 -8.60 -4.62 -5.79
N GLY A 62 -8.21 -5.68 -6.49
CA GLY A 62 -9.09 -6.78 -6.84
C GLY A 62 -10.36 -6.37 -7.57
N ARG A 63 -11.43 -7.09 -7.28
CA ARG A 63 -12.78 -6.81 -7.80
C ARG A 63 -13.63 -5.95 -6.87
N THR A 64 -13.05 -5.33 -5.83
CA THR A 64 -13.83 -4.66 -4.76
C THR A 64 -13.70 -3.15 -4.75
N VAL A 65 -12.59 -2.63 -5.30
CA VAL A 65 -12.39 -1.20 -5.49
C VAL A 65 -13.08 -0.73 -6.77
N ARG A 66 -13.80 0.40 -6.71
CA ARG A 66 -14.64 0.92 -7.82
C ARG A 66 -13.83 1.73 -8.82
N GLY A 67 -12.71 1.19 -9.28
CA GLY A 67 -11.82 1.85 -10.24
C GLY A 67 -11.08 3.07 -9.68
N PRO A 68 -10.45 3.86 -10.56
CA PRO A 68 -9.62 5.01 -10.18
C PRO A 68 -10.42 6.13 -9.49
N ASP A 69 -11.71 6.24 -9.78
CA ASP A 69 -12.58 7.30 -9.26
C ASP A 69 -13.30 6.91 -7.97
N ASP A 70 -13.01 5.74 -7.40
CA ASP A 70 -13.59 5.33 -6.13
C ASP A 70 -13.29 6.40 -5.05
N PRO A 71 -14.31 7.07 -4.48
CA PRO A 71 -14.11 8.19 -3.57
C PRO A 71 -13.38 7.78 -2.28
N ARG A 72 -13.41 6.48 -1.93
CA ARG A 72 -12.70 5.93 -0.77
C ARG A 72 -11.18 5.97 -0.95
N LEU A 73 -10.69 6.00 -2.19
CA LEU A 73 -9.26 5.94 -2.48
C LEU A 73 -8.54 7.25 -2.17
N GLY A 74 -9.16 8.42 -2.31
CA GLY A 74 -8.47 9.71 -2.18
C GLY A 74 -7.14 9.74 -2.97
N LYS A 75 -6.06 10.20 -2.31
CA LYS A 75 -4.67 10.11 -2.79
C LYS A 75 -4.12 8.70 -2.54
N ILE A 76 -3.54 8.07 -3.55
CA ILE A 76 -2.79 6.82 -3.42
C ILE A 76 -1.41 7.03 -4.04
N ASP A 77 -0.37 6.83 -3.25
CA ASP A 77 1.04 6.98 -3.66
C ASP A 77 1.60 5.68 -4.24
N GLY A 78 1.15 4.56 -3.69
CA GLY A 78 1.59 3.22 -4.07
C GLY A 78 0.44 2.24 -4.22
N VAL A 79 0.58 1.28 -5.13
CA VAL A 79 -0.26 0.10 -5.22
C VAL A 79 0.63 -1.13 -5.10
N LEU A 80 0.28 -2.05 -4.21
CA LEU A 80 0.87 -3.37 -4.08
C LEU A 80 -0.09 -4.38 -4.68
N VAL A 81 0.40 -5.21 -5.61
CA VAL A 81 -0.35 -6.40 -6.03
C VAL A 81 0.49 -7.64 -5.76
N THR A 82 -0.08 -8.57 -5.01
CA THR A 82 0.63 -9.75 -4.53
C THR A 82 0.86 -10.78 -5.62
N HIS A 83 -0.18 -11.04 -6.41
CA HIS A 83 -0.19 -12.04 -7.48
C HIS A 83 -1.32 -11.75 -8.49
N VAL A 84 -1.42 -12.52 -9.58
CA VAL A 84 -2.23 -12.13 -10.75
C VAL A 84 -3.63 -12.74 -10.80
N HIS A 85 -4.09 -13.38 -9.73
CA HIS A 85 -5.48 -13.85 -9.68
C HIS A 85 -6.46 -12.69 -9.76
N THR A 86 -7.63 -12.97 -10.35
CA THR A 86 -8.62 -11.94 -10.65
C THR A 86 -9.17 -11.23 -9.42
N ASP A 87 -9.19 -11.87 -8.25
CA ASP A 87 -9.63 -11.26 -6.99
C ASP A 87 -8.58 -10.34 -6.35
N HIS A 88 -7.34 -10.34 -6.85
CA HIS A 88 -6.26 -9.43 -6.44
C HIS A 88 -5.95 -8.37 -7.50
N LEU A 89 -5.86 -8.79 -8.76
CA LEU A 89 -5.55 -7.93 -9.90
C LEU A 89 -6.79 -7.19 -10.44
N GLY A 90 -7.96 -7.83 -10.38
CA GLY A 90 -9.25 -7.28 -10.79
C GLY A 90 -9.49 -7.41 -12.29
N SER A 91 -10.22 -8.46 -12.71
CA SER A 91 -10.77 -8.55 -14.09
C SER A 91 -12.04 -7.72 -14.27
N GLU A 92 -12.67 -7.37 -13.14
CA GLU A 92 -13.92 -6.61 -13.05
C GLU A 92 -13.80 -5.59 -11.91
N ALA A 93 -14.69 -4.60 -11.90
CA ALA A 93 -14.85 -3.64 -10.82
C ALA A 93 -16.35 -3.37 -10.56
N PRO A 94 -16.78 -3.03 -9.34
CA PRO A 94 -18.15 -2.62 -9.08
C PRO A 94 -18.40 -1.20 -9.59
N ALA A 95 -19.57 -0.91 -10.17
CA ALA A 95 -19.96 0.44 -10.56
C ALA A 95 -20.40 1.28 -9.36
N LYS A 96 -21.00 0.64 -8.36
CA LYS A 96 -21.48 1.25 -7.10
C LYS A 96 -21.19 0.34 -5.89
N ALA A 97 -21.39 0.89 -4.69
CA ALA A 97 -21.27 0.14 -3.45
C ALA A 97 -22.37 -0.94 -3.33
N ASN A 98 -22.08 -2.01 -2.60
CA ASN A 98 -23.05 -3.04 -2.20
C ASN A 98 -23.73 -3.76 -3.38
N GLU A 99 -23.00 -4.02 -4.48
CA GLU A 99 -23.54 -4.81 -5.59
C GLU A 99 -23.57 -6.30 -5.26
N GLY A 100 -24.76 -6.88 -5.25
CA GLY A 100 -24.97 -8.29 -4.88
C GLY A 100 -25.23 -8.44 -3.39
N THR A 101 -24.61 -9.45 -2.78
CA THR A 101 -24.62 -9.64 -1.32
C THR A 101 -23.20 -9.89 -0.83
N CYS A 102 -22.95 -9.75 0.47
CA CYS A 102 -21.60 -10.00 0.99
C CYS A 102 -21.11 -11.45 0.76
N ALA A 103 -22.02 -12.43 0.74
CA ALA A 103 -21.70 -13.82 0.41
C ALA A 103 -21.46 -14.06 -1.09
N ALA A 104 -22.09 -13.24 -1.95
CA ALA A 104 -21.97 -13.30 -3.39
C ALA A 104 -21.89 -11.88 -4.00
N PRO A 105 -20.73 -11.18 -3.83
CA PRO A 105 -20.54 -9.86 -4.43
C PRO A 105 -20.60 -9.96 -5.95
N LYS A 106 -21.21 -8.97 -6.60
CA LYS A 106 -21.48 -8.99 -8.04
C LYS A 106 -20.94 -7.72 -8.72
N PRO A 107 -19.60 -7.59 -8.90
CA PRO A 107 -19.04 -6.49 -9.66
C PRO A 107 -19.64 -6.47 -11.07
N SER A 108 -20.04 -5.28 -11.53
CA SER A 108 -20.85 -5.13 -12.74
C SER A 108 -20.09 -4.59 -13.96
N MET A 109 -18.84 -4.15 -13.81
CA MET A 109 -18.04 -3.61 -14.91
C MET A 109 -16.86 -4.52 -15.23
N LYS A 110 -16.77 -5.00 -16.47
CA LYS A 110 -15.55 -5.63 -16.98
C LYS A 110 -14.47 -4.59 -17.18
N VAL A 111 -13.24 -4.92 -16.77
CA VAL A 111 -12.06 -4.05 -16.94
C VAL A 111 -10.89 -4.76 -17.65
N THR A 112 -11.11 -5.99 -18.11
CA THR A 112 -10.23 -6.68 -19.05
C THR A 112 -10.26 -5.98 -20.42
N PRO A 113 -9.14 -5.99 -21.18
CA PRO A 113 -7.88 -6.70 -20.93
C PRO A 113 -6.89 -5.95 -20.02
N ASN A 114 -7.27 -4.83 -19.38
CA ASN A 114 -6.33 -3.98 -18.64
C ASN A 114 -6.07 -4.48 -17.21
N SER A 115 -7.14 -4.67 -16.43
CA SER A 115 -7.22 -4.83 -14.97
C SER A 115 -7.53 -3.58 -14.16
N ASN A 116 -8.22 -3.80 -13.03
CA ASN A 116 -8.61 -2.75 -12.09
C ASN A 116 -7.38 -2.11 -11.44
N VAL A 117 -6.41 -2.92 -11.01
CA VAL A 117 -5.13 -2.45 -10.46
C VAL A 117 -4.42 -1.53 -11.45
N VAL A 118 -4.30 -1.92 -12.73
CA VAL A 118 -3.64 -1.11 -13.76
C VAL A 118 -4.37 0.21 -13.97
N ASN A 119 -5.71 0.17 -14.08
CA ASN A 119 -6.52 1.38 -14.23
C ASN A 119 -6.35 2.34 -13.04
N ILE A 120 -6.29 1.82 -11.80
CA ILE A 120 -6.07 2.61 -10.59
C ILE A 120 -4.66 3.20 -10.55
N VAL A 121 -3.63 2.42 -10.88
CA VAL A 121 -2.23 2.88 -10.92
C VAL A 121 -2.09 4.08 -11.86
N VAL A 122 -2.67 4.00 -13.05
CA VAL A 122 -2.61 5.09 -14.03
C VAL A 122 -3.48 6.27 -13.61
N GLY A 123 -4.74 6.04 -13.23
CA GLY A 123 -5.65 7.10 -12.80
C GLY A 123 -5.18 7.87 -11.56
N LYS A 124 -4.53 7.19 -10.61
CA LYS A 124 -3.96 7.82 -9.40
C LYS A 124 -2.52 8.30 -9.59
N LYS A 125 -1.89 8.03 -10.73
CA LYS A 125 -0.45 8.28 -10.97
C LYS A 125 0.44 7.65 -9.89
N ALA A 126 0.02 6.51 -9.35
CA ALA A 126 0.68 5.80 -8.27
C ALA A 126 1.87 4.97 -8.77
N LYS A 127 2.77 4.59 -7.87
CA LYS A 127 3.80 3.56 -8.13
C LYS A 127 3.22 2.17 -7.88
N LEU A 128 3.44 1.23 -8.79
CA LEU A 128 3.02 -0.16 -8.70
C LEU A 128 4.20 -1.03 -8.26
N PHE A 129 4.13 -1.57 -7.05
CA PHE A 129 5.15 -2.44 -6.48
C PHE A 129 4.76 -3.90 -6.71
N VAL A 130 5.63 -4.63 -7.41
CA VAL A 130 5.39 -6.03 -7.79
C VAL A 130 6.67 -6.83 -7.78
N THR A 131 6.53 -8.15 -7.82
CA THR A 131 7.66 -9.07 -7.74
C THR A 131 7.83 -9.85 -9.04
N SER A 132 9.00 -10.46 -9.21
CA SER A 132 9.25 -11.47 -10.24
C SER A 132 8.84 -11.02 -11.67
N GLU A 133 8.35 -11.96 -12.48
CA GLU A 133 7.96 -11.75 -13.88
C GLU A 133 6.77 -10.79 -14.05
N MET A 134 5.98 -10.54 -12.99
CA MET A 134 4.85 -9.62 -13.04
C MET A 134 5.29 -8.20 -13.39
N ALA A 135 6.48 -7.77 -12.96
CA ALA A 135 6.98 -6.42 -13.25
C ALA A 135 7.03 -6.12 -14.75
N ARG A 136 7.58 -7.05 -15.54
CA ARG A 136 7.68 -6.87 -16.99
C ARG A 136 6.31 -6.87 -17.66
N TRP A 137 5.44 -7.79 -17.25
CA TRP A 137 4.11 -7.92 -17.82
C TRP A 137 3.21 -6.72 -17.48
N LEU A 138 3.17 -6.30 -16.22
CA LEU A 138 2.39 -5.14 -15.77
C LEU A 138 2.93 -3.81 -16.30
N SER A 139 4.25 -3.68 -16.49
CA SER A 139 4.83 -2.50 -17.12
C SER A 139 4.27 -2.27 -18.53
N LYS A 140 4.13 -3.35 -19.33
CA LYS A 140 3.50 -3.26 -20.65
C LYS A 140 2.03 -2.86 -20.56
N LYS A 141 1.28 -3.42 -19.61
CA LYS A 141 -0.14 -3.09 -19.38
C LYS A 141 -0.33 -1.64 -18.97
N VAL A 142 0.48 -1.14 -18.04
CA VAL A 142 0.46 0.26 -17.58
C VAL A 142 0.75 1.22 -18.74
N VAL A 143 1.78 0.95 -19.54
CA VAL A 143 2.10 1.78 -20.72
C VAL A 143 0.97 1.74 -21.76
N ALA A 144 0.36 0.58 -22.00
CA ALA A 144 -0.70 0.42 -22.98
C ALA A 144 -1.95 1.26 -22.69
N VAL A 145 -2.17 1.65 -21.42
CA VAL A 145 -3.32 2.47 -21.02
C VAL A 145 -2.95 3.91 -20.65
N GLY A 146 -1.77 4.36 -21.08
CA GLY A 146 -1.34 5.77 -20.94
C GLY A 146 -0.53 6.09 -19.68
N GLY A 147 -0.15 5.09 -18.89
CA GLY A 147 0.84 5.24 -17.82
C GLY A 147 2.27 5.20 -18.35
N THR A 148 3.24 5.16 -17.42
CA THR A 148 4.67 5.09 -17.76
C THR A 148 5.34 3.89 -17.12
N ALA A 149 6.37 3.34 -17.78
CA ALA A 149 7.05 2.14 -17.32
C ALA A 149 7.70 2.32 -15.93
N ASP A 150 8.13 3.53 -15.57
CA ASP A 150 8.71 3.87 -14.28
C ASP A 150 7.68 3.92 -13.13
N GLN A 151 6.38 3.80 -13.44
CA GLN A 151 5.39 3.52 -12.40
C GLN A 151 5.55 2.11 -11.85
N VAL A 152 6.06 1.15 -12.62
CA VAL A 152 6.16 -0.25 -12.18
C VAL A 152 7.53 -0.53 -11.58
N LEU A 153 7.56 -0.80 -10.28
CA LEU A 153 8.76 -1.00 -9.48
C LEU A 153 8.88 -2.46 -9.07
N LEU A 154 9.92 -3.13 -9.58
CA LEU A 154 10.29 -4.47 -9.14
C LEU A 154 10.86 -4.45 -7.72
N VAL A 155 10.24 -5.24 -6.84
CA VAL A 155 10.74 -5.65 -5.52
C VAL A 155 11.26 -7.09 -5.67
N ARG A 156 12.58 -7.26 -5.75
CA ARG A 156 13.21 -8.59 -5.82
C ARG A 156 13.09 -9.28 -4.46
N PHE A 157 13.05 -10.62 -4.43
CA PHE A 157 13.10 -11.37 -3.17
C PHE A 157 14.39 -11.04 -2.41
N GLY A 158 14.25 -10.75 -1.12
CA GLY A 158 15.34 -10.28 -0.26
C GLY A 158 15.77 -8.82 -0.49
N ALA A 159 15.22 -8.12 -1.49
CA ALA A 159 15.44 -6.69 -1.68
C ALA A 159 14.34 -5.86 -1.03
N MET A 160 14.61 -4.57 -0.87
CA MET A 160 13.70 -3.60 -0.30
C MET A 160 13.56 -2.39 -1.21
N ARG A 161 12.36 -1.82 -1.27
CA ARG A 161 12.07 -0.51 -1.86
C ARG A 161 11.46 0.39 -0.80
N LYS A 162 11.58 1.70 -1.00
CA LYS A 162 11.03 2.71 -0.10
C LYS A 162 10.05 3.59 -0.84
N LEU A 163 8.95 3.96 -0.19
CA LEU A 163 7.99 4.96 -0.62
C LEU A 163 7.60 5.78 0.61
N GLY A 164 7.99 7.06 0.64
CA GLY A 164 7.88 7.88 1.85
C GLY A 164 8.53 7.19 3.06
N GLY A 165 7.81 7.10 4.17
CA GLY A 165 8.19 6.39 5.40
C GLY A 165 8.13 4.86 5.29
N VAL A 166 7.47 4.31 4.27
CA VAL A 166 7.19 2.88 4.16
C VAL A 166 8.32 2.14 3.45
N SER A 167 8.80 1.08 4.10
CA SER A 167 9.74 0.11 3.51
C SER A 167 9.00 -1.15 3.08
N ILE A 168 9.17 -1.53 1.81
CA ILE A 168 8.46 -2.61 1.14
C ILE A 168 9.48 -3.69 0.77
N TYR A 169 9.26 -4.91 1.25
CA TYR A 169 10.03 -6.09 0.91
C TYR A 169 9.06 -7.24 0.63
N SER A 170 9.50 -8.22 -0.16
CA SER A 170 8.67 -9.39 -0.49
C SER A 170 9.33 -10.68 -0.04
N VAL A 171 8.49 -11.60 0.41
CA VAL A 171 8.83 -12.98 0.74
C VAL A 171 8.04 -13.89 -0.21
N PRO A 172 8.67 -14.90 -0.85
CA PRO A 172 7.94 -15.83 -1.70
C PRO A 172 6.97 -16.68 -0.88
N ALA A 173 5.76 -16.86 -1.39
CA ALA A 173 4.76 -17.77 -0.85
C ALA A 173 4.38 -18.80 -1.92
N ALA A 174 4.33 -20.09 -1.56
CA ALA A 174 3.89 -21.14 -2.46
C ALA A 174 2.39 -21.02 -2.71
N HIS A 175 2.00 -20.69 -3.94
CA HIS A 175 0.62 -20.54 -4.35
C HIS A 175 0.47 -20.81 -5.86
N SER A 176 -0.71 -21.23 -6.29
CA SER A 176 -1.04 -21.20 -7.72
C SER A 176 -1.05 -19.75 -8.18
N ASN A 177 -0.48 -19.45 -9.34
CA ASN A 177 -0.45 -18.08 -9.85
C ASN A 177 -0.70 -18.07 -11.36
N GLY A 178 -1.88 -18.56 -11.74
CA GLY A 178 -2.33 -18.57 -13.13
C GLY A 178 -2.90 -17.22 -13.51
N ILE A 179 -2.53 -16.73 -14.70
CA ILE A 179 -3.16 -15.54 -15.27
C ILE A 179 -4.44 -15.93 -16.01
N ASP A 180 -5.51 -15.19 -15.79
CA ASP A 180 -6.76 -15.35 -16.54
C ASP A 180 -6.53 -15.00 -18.03
N PRO A 181 -6.95 -15.84 -18.99
CA PRO A 181 -6.80 -15.57 -20.42
C PRO A 181 -7.48 -14.29 -20.92
N GLU A 182 -8.43 -13.72 -20.17
CA GLU A 182 -9.04 -12.44 -20.51
C GLU A 182 -8.09 -11.24 -20.33
N PHE A 183 -6.93 -11.40 -19.67
CA PHE A 183 -5.93 -10.34 -19.50
C PHE A 183 -4.97 -10.21 -20.69
#